data_AF-A0A2A4H059-F1
#
_entry.id   AF-A0A2A4H059-F1
#
_cell.length_a   1.000
_cell.length_b   1.000
_cell.length_c   1.000
_cell.angle_alpha   90.00
_cell.angle_beta   90.00
_cell.angle_gamma   90.00
#
_symmetry.space_group_name_H-M   'P 1'
#
loop_
_entity.id
_entity.type
_entity.pdbx_description
1 polymer ?
#
loop_
_entity_poly.entity_id
_entity_poly.type
_entity_poly.pdbx_seq_one_letter_code
_entity_poly.pdbx_strand_id
1 'polypeptide(L)' 'MKTFSENRLSLIIVIVAVIIGYALQYAFNLPLIAGAFIGVLLGVLGGFITQLIKSKRERRNSKNS' A
#
# COMPACT_ATOMS: atom_id res chain seq x y z
N MET A 1 11.78 19.89 -8.98
CA MET A 1 10.71 19.43 -8.07
C MET A 1 10.26 18.03 -8.50
N LYS A 2 10.85 16.95 -7.95
CA LYS A 2 10.59 15.54 -8.35
C LYS A 2 9.87 14.70 -7.27
N THR A 3 9.36 15.33 -6.22
CA THR A 3 8.71 14.66 -5.07
C THR A 3 7.25 14.28 -5.32
N PHE A 4 6.59 14.88 -6.33
CA PHE A 4 5.16 14.67 -6.59
C PHE A 4 4.83 13.28 -7.19
N SER A 5 5.79 12.58 -7.80
CA SER A 5 5.51 11.27 -8.43
C SER A 5 5.61 10.09 -7.47
N GLU A 6 6.38 10.18 -6.38
CA GLU A 6 6.52 9.08 -5.41
C GLU A 6 5.32 8.95 -4.46
N ASN A 7 4.71 10.07 -4.05
CA ASN A 7 3.58 10.05 -3.13
C ASN A 7 2.30 9.49 -3.77
N ARG A 8 2.22 9.52 -5.11
CA ARG A 8 1.11 8.96 -5.89
C ARG A 8 0.99 7.45 -5.70
N LEU A 9 2.12 6.75 -5.62
CA LEU A 9 2.14 5.30 -5.43
C LEU A 9 1.57 4.91 -4.05
N SER A 10 1.99 5.62 -3.00
CA SER A 10 1.47 5.40 -1.65
C SER A 10 -0.04 5.67 -1.57
N LEU A 11 -0.51 6.74 -2.21
CA LEU A 11 -1.93 7.07 -2.24
C LEU A 11 -2.77 6.02 -2.97
N ILE A 12 -2.27 5.51 -4.10
CA ILE A 12 -2.94 4.43 -4.85
C ILE A 12 -3.10 3.18 -3.98
N ILE A 13 -2.06 2.81 -3.22
CA ILE A 13 -2.08 1.63 -2.35
C ILE A 13 -3.13 1.78 -1.25
N VAL A 14 -3.22 2.97 -0.64
CA VAL A 14 -4.25 3.26 0.37
C VAL A 14 -5.65 3.12 -0.22
N ILE A 15 -5.90 3.69 -1.40
CA ILE A 15 -7.21 3.60 -2.06
C ILE A 15 -7.57 2.14 -2.37
N VAL A 16 -6.61 1.36 -2.91
CA VAL A 16 -6.80 -0.06 -3.21
C VAL A 16 -7.08 -0.87 -1.93
N ALA A 17 -6.37 -0.62 -0.84
CA ALA A 17 -6.58 -1.31 0.44
C ALA A 17 -8.00 -1.06 1.01
N VAL A 18 -8.51 0.16 0.89
CA VAL A 18 -9.88 0.50 1.31
C VAL A 18 -10.92 -0.22 0.45
N ILE A 19 -10.74 -0.23 -0.88
CA ILE A 19 -11.66 -0.91 -1.80
C ILE A 19 -11.69 -2.42 -1.53
N ILE A 20 -10.52 -3.05 -1.38
CA ILE A 20 -10.42 -4.48 -1.07
C ILE A 20 -11.05 -4.80 0.29
N GLY A 21 -10.77 -3.98 1.31
CA GLY A 21 -11.36 -4.14 2.65
C GLY A 21 -12.89 -4.10 2.61
N TYR A 22 -13.45 -3.14 1.88
CA TYR A 22 -14.90 -3.02 1.70
C TYR A 22 -15.49 -4.18 0.88
N ALA A 23 -14.81 -4.60 -0.19
CA ALA A 23 -15.25 -5.72 -1.01
C ALA A 23 -15.28 -7.04 -0.24
N LEU A 24 -14.25 -7.33 0.59
CA LEU A 24 -14.25 -8.51 1.47
C LEU A 24 -15.35 -8.42 2.53
N GLN A 25 -15.59 -7.24 3.07
CA GLN A 25 -16.63 -7.03 4.06
C GLN A 25 -18.02 -7.33 3.48
N TYR A 26 -18.27 -6.89 2.25
CA TYR A 26 -19.49 -7.19 1.52
C TYR A 26 -19.61 -8.69 1.15
N ALA A 27 -18.55 -9.30 0.61
CA ALA A 27 -18.58 -10.67 0.13
C ALA A 27 -18.81 -11.71 1.25
N PHE A 28 -18.24 -11.47 2.43
CA PHE A 28 -18.27 -12.41 3.54
C PHE A 28 -19.19 -11.95 4.69
N ASN A 29 -19.96 -10.85 4.50
CA ASN A 29 -20.82 -10.24 5.52
C ASN A 29 -20.08 -9.97 6.85
N LEU A 30 -18.81 -9.57 6.79
CA LEU A 30 -18.05 -9.32 8.00
C LEU A 30 -18.53 -8.05 8.70
N PRO A 31 -18.45 -8.00 10.04
CA PRO A 31 -18.69 -6.77 10.77
C PRO A 31 -17.69 -5.68 10.37
N LEU A 32 -18.11 -4.41 10.53
CA LEU A 32 -17.33 -3.22 10.19
C LEU A 32 -15.88 -3.26 10.72
N ILE A 33 -15.73 -3.76 11.96
CA ILE A 33 -14.44 -3.88 12.64
C ILE A 33 -13.46 -4.81 11.91
N ALA A 34 -13.93 -5.89 11.29
CA ALA A 34 -13.06 -6.86 10.66
C ALA A 34 -12.56 -6.37 9.30
N GLY A 35 -13.37 -5.62 8.55
CA GLY A 35 -12.90 -4.92 7.34
C GLY A 35 -11.90 -3.83 7.66
N ALA A 36 -12.05 -3.12 8.80
CA ALA A 36 -11.03 -2.17 9.27
C ALA A 36 -9.71 -2.88 9.61
N PHE A 37 -9.77 -4.02 10.32
CA PHE A 37 -8.58 -4.85 10.60
C PHE A 37 -7.88 -5.32 9.32
N ILE A 38 -8.65 -5.87 8.37
CA ILE A 38 -8.12 -6.34 7.08
C ILE A 38 -7.55 -5.18 6.27
N GLY A 39 -8.23 -4.04 6.23
CA GLY A 39 -7.78 -2.84 5.54
C GLY A 39 -6.47 -2.29 6.10
N VAL A 40 -6.32 -2.26 7.43
CA VAL A 40 -5.06 -1.88 8.09
C VAL A 40 -3.96 -2.89 7.78
N LEU A 41 -4.25 -4.20 7.86
CA LEU A 41 -3.28 -5.26 7.57
C LEU A 41 -2.75 -5.15 6.13
N LEU A 42 -3.66 -4.98 5.16
CA LEU A 42 -3.34 -4.79 3.74
C LEU A 42 -2.58 -3.48 3.49
N GLY A 43 -2.95 -2.40 4.17
CA GLY A 43 -2.27 -1.11 4.07
C GLY A 43 -0.83 -1.18 4.57
N VAL A 44 -0.60 -1.83 5.72
CA VAL A 44 0.74 -2.05 6.29
C VAL A 44 1.58 -2.92 5.35
N LEU A 45 1.03 -4.03 4.85
CA LEU A 45 1.69 -4.89 3.87
C LEU A 45 2.06 -4.14 2.58
N GLY A 46 1.12 -3.38 2.02
CA GLY A 46 1.35 -2.58 0.82
C GLY A 46 2.41 -1.49 1.03
N GLY A 47 2.37 -0.81 2.18
CA GLY A 47 3.39 0.17 2.57
C GLY A 47 4.78 -0.45 2.71
N PHE A 48 4.87 -1.62 3.35
CA PHE A 48 6.10 -2.37 3.52
C PHE A 48 6.71 -2.82 2.19
N ILE A 49 5.89 -3.37 1.28
CA ILE A 49 6.32 -3.76 -0.07
C ILE A 49 6.85 -2.53 -0.83
N THR A 50 6.19 -1.39 -0.71
CA THR A 50 6.60 -0.15 -1.37
C THR A 50 7.95 0.34 -0.88
N GLN A 51 8.18 0.30 0.43
CA GLN A 51 9.48 0.63 1.03
C GLN A 51 10.57 -0.33 0.55
N LEU A 52 10.30 -1.63 0.48
CA LEU A 52 11.24 -2.62 -0.05
C LEU A 52 11.63 -2.33 -1.50
N ILE A 53 10.65 -2.02 -2.36
CA ILE A 53 10.90 -1.68 -3.77
C ILE A 53 11.71 -0.39 -3.87
N LYS A 54 11.36 0.64 -3.10
CA LYS A 54 12.08 1.92 -3.06
C LYS A 54 13.53 1.73 -2.62
N SER A 55 13.76 0.98 -1.54
CA SER A 55 15.11 0.67 -1.04
C SER A 55 15.94 -0.11 -2.07
N LYS A 56 15.36 -1.10 -2.78
CA LYS A 56 16.06 -1.79 -3.88
C LYS A 56 16.42 -0.85 -5.03
N ARG A 57 15.57 0.12 -5.34
CA ARG A 57 15.80 1.08 -6.44
C ARG A 57 16.92 2.06 -6.09
N GLU A 58 16.96 2.56 -4.85
CA GLU A 58 18.07 3.42 -4.36
C GLU A 58 19.41 2.69 -4.40
N ARG A 59 19.47 1.45 -3.91
CA ARG A 59 20.71 0.65 -3.95
C ARG A 59 21.22 0.40 -5.37
N ARG A 60 20.34 0.30 -6.36
CA ARG A 60 20.72 0.11 -7.76
C ARG A 60 21.26 1.39 -8.40
N ASN A 61 20.78 2.56 -7.97
CA ASN A 61 21.26 3.85 -8.49
C ASN A 61 22.65 4.20 -7.94
N SER A 62 22.93 3.83 -6.68
CA SER A 62 24.26 4.06 -6.06
C SER A 62 25.39 3.18 -6.62
N LYS A 63 25.09 2.09 -7.35
CA LYS A 63 26.10 1.19 -7.91
C LYS A 63 26.48 1.53 -9.36
N ASN A 64 25.81 2.52 -9.96
CA ASN A 64 26.03 2.97 -11.33
C ASN A 64 26.52 4.42 -11.41
N SER A 65 27.04 4.96 -10.29
CA SER A 65 27.74 6.24 -10.20
C SER A 65 29.17 6.02 -9.78
#